data_AF-R9HDF6-F1
#
_entry.id   AF-R9HDF6-F1
#
_cell.length_a   1.000
_cell.length_b   1.000
_cell.length_c   1.000
_cell.angle_alpha   90.00
_cell.angle_beta   90.00
_cell.angle_gamma   90.00
#
_symmetry.space_group_name_H-M   'P 1'
#
loop_
_entity.id
_entity.type
_entity.pdbx_description
1 polymer ?
#
loop_
_entity_poly.entity_id
_entity_poly.type
_entity_poly.pdbx_seq_one_letter_code
_entity_poly.pdbx_strand_id
1 'polypeptide(L)' 'MKTILDLLQTIPEDCTQFNIHEVDMQIISPEDAQKLLDSDPEDKRYHQCILANSSFIFTTHNNKLTALYKIV' A
#
# COMPACT_ATOMS: atom_id res chain seq x y z
N MET A 1 -6.85 16.99 -8.73
CA MET A 1 -5.76 16.47 -7.88
C MET A 1 -6.08 15.01 -7.62
N LYS A 2 -5.17 14.08 -7.92
CA LYS A 2 -5.39 12.65 -7.65
C LYS A 2 -5.09 12.38 -6.18
N THR A 3 -5.95 11.63 -5.51
CA THR A 3 -5.71 11.11 -4.16
C THR A 3 -4.78 9.89 -4.24
N ILE A 4 -4.26 9.44 -3.10
CA ILE A 4 -3.49 8.18 -3.03
C ILE A 4 -4.35 7.00 -3.52
N LEU A 5 -5.63 6.96 -3.13
CA LEU A 5 -6.56 5.91 -3.58
C LEU A 5 -6.76 5.91 -5.10
N ASP A 6 -6.81 7.08 -5.73
CA ASP A 6 -6.89 7.19 -7.20
C ASP A 6 -5.63 6.63 -7.87
N LEU A 7 -4.46 6.78 -7.24
CA LEU A 7 -3.21 6.24 -7.75
C LEU A 7 -3.14 4.72 -7.57
N LEU A 8 -3.54 4.20 -6.41
CA LEU A 8 -3.54 2.75 -6.13
C LEU A 8 -4.48 1.97 -7.07
N GLN A 9 -5.62 2.56 -7.46
CA GLN A 9 -6.52 1.96 -8.44
C GLN A 9 -5.94 1.87 -9.86
N THR A 10 -4.84 2.59 -10.15
CA THR A 10 -4.17 2.47 -11.46
C THR A 10 -3.25 1.26 -11.57
N ILE A 11 -2.97 0.58 -10.45
CA ILE A 11 -2.11 -0.61 -10.41
C ILE A 11 -2.87 -1.78 -11.03
N PRO A 12 -2.36 -2.45 -12.08
CA PRO A 12 -3.01 -3.63 -12.64
C PRO A 12 -3.07 -4.78 -11.61
N GLU A 13 -4.15 -5.54 -11.62
CA GLU A 13 -4.39 -6.65 -10.68
C GLU A 13 -3.30 -7.73 -10.74
N ASP A 14 -2.80 -8.08 -11.94
CA ASP A 14 -1.75 -9.10 -12.11
C ASP A 14 -0.32 -8.53 -11.98
N CYS A 15 -0.19 -7.27 -11.57
CA CYS A 15 1.10 -6.60 -11.51
C CYS A 15 1.91 -7.05 -10.28
N THR A 16 3.17 -7.45 -10.51
CA THR A 16 4.13 -7.80 -9.45
C THR A 16 5.15 -6.68 -9.17
N GLN A 17 5.25 -5.69 -10.05
CA GLN A 17 6.18 -4.56 -9.94
C GLN A 17 5.51 -3.27 -10.43
N PHE A 18 5.38 -2.28 -9.57
CA PHE A 18 4.79 -1.00 -9.92
C PHE A 18 5.47 0.13 -9.13
N ASN A 19 5.60 1.30 -9.73
CA ASN A 19 6.17 2.47 -9.07
C ASN A 19 5.13 3.60 -9.02
N ILE A 20 4.93 4.20 -7.84
CA ILE A 20 4.12 5.40 -7.66
C ILE A 20 5.00 6.47 -7.04
N HIS A 21 5.25 7.55 -7.78
CA HIS A 21 6.01 8.70 -7.28
C HIS A 21 7.36 8.31 -6.64
N GLU A 22 8.13 7.47 -7.34
CA GLU A 22 9.45 6.99 -6.88
C GLU A 22 9.38 5.99 -5.71
N VAL A 23 8.18 5.54 -5.32
CA VAL A 23 7.98 4.45 -4.36
C VAL A 23 7.70 3.16 -5.10
N ASP A 24 8.60 2.20 -4.96
CA ASP A 24 8.42 0.85 -5.48
C ASP A 24 7.46 0.05 -4.61
N MET A 25 6.48 -0.58 -5.26
CA MET A 25 5.55 -1.52 -4.63
C MET A 25 6.26 -2.82 -4.28
N GLN A 26 6.06 -3.28 -3.06
CA GLN A 26 6.55 -4.58 -2.59
C GLN A 26 5.38 -5.57 -2.46
N ILE A 27 5.61 -6.81 -2.85
CA ILE A 27 4.64 -7.89 -2.66
C ILE A 27 4.87 -8.54 -1.30
N ILE A 28 3.81 -8.67 -0.50
CA ILE A 28 3.87 -9.27 0.83
C ILE A 28 2.77 -10.32 1.02
N SER A 29 3.03 -11.29 1.91
CA SER A 29 2.03 -12.26 2.32
C SER A 29 1.01 -11.65 3.30
N PRO A 30 -0.16 -12.27 3.51
CA PRO A 30 -1.12 -11.83 4.53
C PRO A 30 -0.53 -11.88 5.94
N GLU A 31 0.38 -12.83 6.21
CA GLU A 31 1.06 -12.93 7.50
C GLU A 31 2.00 -11.74 7.74
N ASP A 32 2.75 -11.32 6.73
CA ASP A 32 3.63 -10.15 6.84
C ASP A 32 2.84 -8.84 6.89
N ALA A 33 1.71 -8.77 6.18
CA ALA A 33 0.76 -7.68 6.30
C ALA A 33 0.25 -7.54 7.73
N GLN A 34 -0.15 -8.64 8.36
CA GLN A 34 -0.60 -8.63 9.75
C GLN A 34 0.51 -8.20 10.71
N LYS A 35 1.75 -8.69 10.53
CA LYS A 35 2.90 -8.25 11.35
C LYS A 35 3.14 -6.73 11.25
N LEU A 36 3.00 -6.14 10.06
CA LEU A 36 3.13 -4.69 9.87
C LEU A 36 2.04 -3.94 10.63
N LEU A 37 0.79 -4.36 10.53
CA LEU A 37 -0.34 -3.75 11.23
C LEU A 37 -0.22 -3.91 12.75
N ASP A 38 0.16 -5.10 13.23
CA ASP A 38 0.37 -5.37 14.66
C ASP A 38 1.53 -4.55 15.25
N SER A 39 2.50 -4.15 14.42
CA SER A 39 3.60 -3.27 14.83
C SER A 39 3.19 -1.81 15.01
N ASP A 40 2.00 -1.43 14.53
CA ASP A 40 1.43 -0.09 14.60
C ASP A 40 -0.02 -0.12 15.13
N PRO A 41 -0.23 -0.53 16.39
CA PRO A 41 -1.55 -0.72 16.97
C PRO A 41 -2.38 0.57 17.11
N GLU A 42 -1.74 1.73 16.95
CA GLU A 42 -2.41 3.03 16.96
C GLU A 42 -2.82 3.51 15.55
N ASP A 43 -2.55 2.74 14.48
CA ASP A 43 -2.87 3.07 13.08
C ASP A 43 -2.35 4.46 12.66
N LYS A 44 -1.10 4.77 13.03
CA LYS A 44 -0.47 6.09 12.77
C LYS A 44 0.44 6.09 11.55
N ARG A 45 0.92 4.91 11.13
CA ARG A 45 1.97 4.73 10.13
C ARG A 45 1.49 3.89 8.97
N TYR A 46 0.90 2.73 9.22
CA TYR A 46 0.50 1.78 8.20
C TYR A 46 -1.00 1.82 7.97
N HIS A 47 -1.41 2.23 6.77
CA HIS A 47 -2.82 2.30 6.40
C HIS A 47 -3.15 1.17 5.44
N GLN A 48 -4.15 0.37 5.78
CA GLN A 48 -4.66 -0.68 4.92
C GLN A 48 -5.85 -0.19 4.09
N CYS A 49 -5.90 -0.58 2.82
CA CYS A 49 -7.08 -0.42 1.98
C CYS A 49 -7.32 -1.64 1.11
N ILE A 50 -8.60 -1.96 0.88
CA ILE A 50 -9.05 -3.02 -0.01
C ILE A 50 -9.71 -2.35 -1.21
N LEU A 51 -9.17 -2.60 -2.40
CA LEU A 51 -9.64 -2.04 -3.67
C LEU A 51 -10.05 -3.18 -4.61
N ALA A 52 -10.72 -2.83 -5.71
CA ALA A 52 -11.15 -3.82 -6.71
C ALA A 52 -9.99 -4.59 -7.35
N ASN A 53 -8.81 -3.98 -7.44
CA ASN A 53 -7.61 -4.56 -8.05
C ASN A 53 -6.72 -5.32 -7.07
N SER A 54 -6.70 -4.97 -5.78
CA SER A 54 -5.95 -5.70 -4.74
C SER A 54 -6.17 -5.11 -3.34
N SER A 55 -5.58 -5.75 -2.34
CA SER A 55 -5.39 -5.17 -1.01
C SER A 55 -4.00 -4.57 -0.90
N PHE A 56 -3.92 -3.36 -0.34
CA PHE A 56 -2.67 -2.64 -0.17
C PHE A 56 -2.48 -2.19 1.29
N ILE A 57 -1.22 -2.11 1.71
CA ILE A 57 -0.79 -1.34 2.87
C ILE A 57 0.15 -0.25 2.37
N PHE A 58 0.01 0.96 2.89
CA PHE A 58 0.92 2.05 2.55
C PHE A 58 1.20 2.95 3.74
N THR A 59 2.32 3.66 3.66
CA THR A 59 2.67 4.71 4.62
C THR A 59 2.68 6.06 3.94
N THR A 60 2.37 7.10 4.70
CA THR A 60 2.45 8.47 4.19
C THR A 60 3.22 9.38 5.12
N HIS A 61 3.88 10.38 4.53
CA HIS A 61 4.49 11.47 5.26
C HIS A 61 4.21 12.77 4.52
N ASN A 62 3.65 13.77 5.20
CA ASN A 62 3.24 15.05 4.60
C ASN A 62 2.38 14.87 3.34
N ASN A 63 1.38 13.98 3.40
CA ASN A 63 0.48 13.63 2.30
C ASN A 63 1.17 13.01 1.06
N LYS A 64 2.41 12.53 1.20
CA LYS A 64 3.13 11.81 0.14
C LYS A 64 3.30 10.35 0.52
N LEU A 65 3.13 9.48 -0.46
CA LEU A 65 3.40 8.06 -0.34
C LEU A 65 4.90 7.85 -0.01
N THR A 66 5.20 7.02 0.98
CA THR A 66 6.58 6.71 1.38
C THR A 66 6.92 5.22 1.34
N ALA A 67 5.91 4.35 1.47
CA ALA A 67 6.03 2.91 1.25
C ALA A 67 4.72 2.37 0.72
N LEU A 68 4.80 1.32 -0.10
CA LEU A 68 3.65 0.67 -0.71
C LEU A 68 3.86 -0.85 -0.73
N TYR A 69 2.87 -1.56 -0.22
CA TYR A 69 2.82 -3.01 -0.17
C TYR A 69 1.52 -3.50 -0.79
N LYS A 70 1.60 -4.53 -1.63
CA LYS A 70 0.45 -5.26 -2.17
C LYS A 70 0.41 -6.63 -1.53
N ILE A 71 -0.77 -7.01 -1.04
CA ILE A 71 -0.99 -8.30 -0.38
C ILE A 71 -1.42 -9.31 -1.45
N VAL A 72 -0.72 -10.45 -1.53
CA VAL A 72 -1.01 -11.56 -2.46
C VAL A 72 -1.26 -12.87 -1.75
#